data_AF-A0AAI9J6Z7-F1
#
_entry.id   AF-A0AAI9J6Z7-F1
#
_cell.length_a   1.000
_cell.length_b   1.000
_cell.length_c   1.000
_cell.angle_alpha   90.00
_cell.angle_beta   90.00
_cell.angle_gamma   90.00
#
_symmetry.space_group_name_H-M   'P 1'
#
loop_
_entity.id
_entity.type
_entity.pdbx_description
1 polymer ?
#
loop_
_entity_poly.entity_id
_entity_poly.type
_entity_poly.pdbx_seq_one_letter_code
_entity_poly.pdbx_strand_id
1 'polypeptide(L)'
;MKLKKILSFLVLGIALIALAACGKKSTEDIMKNDLQSSYTGNANLRAYENFFNSGGDTLSFNKKDHSISNSAGEIMYFKTVSKKDLPSSTSGVLNSLEEELKETENFTIVISSKKEQLDTSDAYYQIALSDGGKKIRIIELRRNHFAEGGFYDFSGKAE
;
A
#
# COMPACT_ATOMS: atom_id res chain seq x y z
N MET A 1 13.71 39.45 31.16
CA MET A 1 14.16 38.36 30.25
C MET A 1 13.69 36.94 30.62
N LYS A 2 12.91 36.71 31.69
CA LYS A 2 12.53 35.34 32.10
C LYS A 2 11.22 34.81 31.52
N LEU A 3 10.27 35.68 31.14
CA LEU A 3 8.95 35.25 30.63
C LEU A 3 8.96 34.82 29.15
N LYS A 4 9.81 35.43 28.31
CA LYS A 4 9.91 35.11 26.87
C LYS A 4 10.55 33.75 26.58
N LYS A 5 11.40 33.25 27.49
CA LYS A 5 12.02 31.92 27.35
C LYS A 5 11.05 30.79 27.69
N ILE A 6 10.13 30.99 28.63
CA ILE A 6 9.17 29.96 29.06
C ILE A 6 8.11 29.70 27.97
N LEU A 7 7.63 30.75 27.28
CA LEU A 7 6.70 30.57 26.15
C LEU A 7 7.35 29.82 24.97
N SER A 8 8.63 30.04 24.70
CA SER A 8 9.34 29.37 23.59
C SER A 8 9.49 27.86 23.80
N PHE A 9 9.61 27.40 25.04
CA PHE A 9 9.68 25.97 25.35
C PHE A 9 8.29 25.31 25.36
N LEU A 10 7.23 26.06 25.70
CA LEU A 10 5.86 25.53 25.71
C LEU A 10 5.34 25.30 24.27
N VAL A 11 5.68 26.17 23.33
CA VAL A 11 5.28 26.02 21.91
C VAL A 11 6.08 24.90 21.21
N LEU A 12 7.35 24.70 21.56
CA LEU A 12 8.14 23.58 21.03
C LEU A 12 7.70 22.22 21.60
N GLY A 13 7.23 22.18 22.85
CA GLY A 13 6.73 20.95 23.48
C GLY A 13 5.42 20.45 22.86
N ILE A 14 4.54 21.34 22.43
CA ILE A 14 3.24 20.97 21.83
C ILE A 14 3.40 20.52 20.37
N ALA A 15 4.39 21.06 19.63
CA ALA A 15 4.69 20.62 18.27
C ALA A 15 5.20 19.17 18.20
N LEU A 16 5.79 18.64 19.27
CA LEU A 16 6.27 17.26 19.37
C LEU A 16 5.16 16.27 19.78
N ILE A 17 4.08 16.74 20.42
CA ILE A 17 2.97 15.89 20.87
C ILE A 17 1.91 15.70 19.77
N ALA A 18 1.91 16.56 18.75
CA ALA A 18 1.01 16.42 17.59
C ALA A 18 1.39 15.25 16.65
N LEU A 19 2.58 14.65 16.78
CA LEU A 19 3.05 13.60 15.86
C LEU A 19 2.61 12.17 16.22
N ALA A 20 1.86 11.96 17.32
CA ALA A 20 1.52 10.62 17.78
C ALA A 20 0.03 10.43 18.13
N ALA A 21 -0.86 11.24 17.54
CA ALA A 21 -2.27 10.87 17.44
C ALA A 21 -2.50 10.16 16.10
N CYS A 22 -1.82 9.03 15.87
CA CYS A 22 -2.08 8.15 14.73
C CYS A 22 -3.43 7.44 14.97
N GLY A 23 -4.54 8.17 14.82
CA GLY A 23 -5.78 7.52 14.44
C GLY A 23 -5.55 6.89 13.07
N LYS A 24 -5.84 5.59 12.93
CA LYS A 24 -5.71 4.90 11.64
C LYS A 24 -6.56 5.65 10.62
N LYS A 25 -5.93 6.22 9.58
CA LYS A 25 -6.63 6.98 8.55
C LYS A 25 -7.64 6.07 7.83
N SER A 26 -8.71 6.65 7.32
CA SER A 26 -9.62 5.89 6.47
C SER A 26 -8.90 5.50 5.17
N THR A 27 -9.29 4.38 4.55
CA THR A 27 -8.69 3.97 3.27
C THR A 27 -8.87 5.06 2.19
N GLU A 28 -10.01 5.76 2.20
CA GLU A 28 -10.25 6.88 1.29
C GLU A 28 -9.25 8.03 1.50
N ASP A 29 -8.98 8.39 2.76
CA ASP A 29 -7.98 9.41 3.09
C ASP A 29 -6.56 8.99 2.70
N ILE A 30 -6.20 7.72 2.93
CA ILE A 30 -4.89 7.17 2.54
C ILE A 30 -4.73 7.26 1.02
N MET A 31 -5.71 6.80 0.25
CA MET A 31 -5.67 6.84 -1.22
C MET A 31 -5.62 8.26 -1.76
N LYS A 32 -6.38 9.18 -1.15
CA LYS A 32 -6.43 10.57 -1.59
C LYS A 32 -5.13 11.31 -1.28
N ASN A 33 -4.65 11.20 -0.05
CA ASN A 33 -3.62 12.10 0.48
C ASN A 33 -2.21 11.48 0.53
N ASP A 34 -2.10 10.17 0.78
CA ASP A 34 -0.82 9.53 1.09
C ASP A 34 -0.27 8.70 -0.08
N LEU A 35 -1.14 7.99 -0.80
CA LEU A 35 -0.75 7.25 -2.00
C LEU A 35 -0.22 8.22 -3.05
N GLN A 36 1.01 8.06 -3.52
CA GLN A 36 1.60 8.91 -4.55
C GLN A 36 1.17 8.45 -5.93
N SER A 37 1.32 9.35 -6.91
CA SER A 37 0.93 9.06 -8.29
C SER A 37 1.83 8.04 -8.98
N SER A 38 3.06 7.85 -8.50
CA SER A 38 4.02 6.91 -9.07
C SER A 38 5.03 6.44 -8.03
N TYR A 39 5.50 5.21 -8.19
CA TYR A 39 6.57 4.62 -7.40
C TYR A 39 7.51 3.82 -8.30
N THR A 40 8.80 4.08 -8.20
CA THR A 40 9.84 3.29 -8.87
C THR A 40 10.51 2.38 -7.86
N GLY A 41 10.66 1.11 -8.20
CA GLY A 41 11.05 0.08 -7.24
C GLY A 41 11.42 -1.23 -7.89
N ASN A 42 11.44 -2.30 -7.09
CA ASN A 42 11.68 -3.65 -7.59
C ASN A 42 10.97 -4.72 -6.75
N ALA A 43 10.80 -5.90 -7.36
CA ALA A 43 10.39 -7.13 -6.70
C ALA A 43 11.32 -8.28 -7.11
N ASN A 44 11.61 -9.21 -6.19
CA ASN A 44 12.45 -10.37 -6.51
C ASN A 44 11.73 -11.42 -7.35
N LEU A 45 10.43 -11.59 -7.11
CA LEU A 45 9.57 -12.55 -7.79
C LEU A 45 8.44 -11.79 -8.48
N ARG A 46 8.00 -12.28 -9.64
CA ARG A 46 6.78 -11.81 -10.28
C ARG A 46 5.56 -12.30 -9.51
N ALA A 47 4.44 -11.60 -9.64
CA ALA A 47 3.16 -12.10 -9.15
C ALA A 47 2.63 -13.20 -10.07
N TYR A 48 1.55 -13.83 -9.65
CA TYR A 48 0.81 -14.68 -10.59
C TYR A 48 0.26 -13.90 -11.78
N GLU A 49 -0.26 -12.70 -11.52
CA GLU A 49 -0.70 -11.79 -12.57
C GLU A 49 0.53 -11.22 -13.29
N ASN A 50 0.64 -11.48 -14.60
CA ASN A 50 1.80 -11.10 -15.42
C ASN A 50 2.08 -9.59 -15.42
N PHE A 51 1.11 -8.77 -15.04
CA PHE A 51 1.25 -7.32 -14.89
C PHE A 51 2.34 -6.92 -13.89
N PHE A 52 2.48 -7.67 -12.79
CA PHE A 52 3.46 -7.42 -11.74
C PHE A 52 4.68 -8.33 -11.94
N ASN A 53 5.69 -7.79 -12.63
CA ASN A 53 6.91 -8.54 -12.96
C ASN A 53 7.99 -8.46 -11.87
N SER A 54 8.88 -9.45 -11.85
CA SER A 54 10.14 -9.38 -11.11
C SER A 54 11.09 -8.38 -11.76
N GLY A 55 12.03 -7.84 -10.99
CA GLY A 55 12.99 -6.84 -11.44
C GLY A 55 12.50 -5.42 -11.12
N GLY A 56 13.12 -4.44 -11.77
CA GLY A 56 12.80 -3.03 -11.58
C GLY A 56 11.59 -2.58 -12.41
N ASP A 57 10.73 -1.75 -11.83
CA ASP A 57 9.54 -1.22 -12.50
C ASP A 57 9.13 0.15 -11.92
N THR A 58 8.31 0.88 -12.67
CA THR A 58 7.64 2.10 -12.24
C THR A 58 6.14 1.89 -12.32
N LEU A 59 5.48 1.90 -11.15
CA LEU A 59 4.05 1.72 -11.04
C LEU A 59 3.36 3.06 -10.86
N SER A 60 2.51 3.44 -11.81
CA SER A 60 1.75 4.69 -11.80
C SER A 60 0.30 4.46 -11.43
N PHE A 61 -0.17 5.15 -10.39
CA PHE A 61 -1.50 5.05 -9.81
C PHE A 61 -2.39 6.19 -10.30
N ASN A 62 -3.45 5.86 -11.04
CA ASN A 62 -4.54 6.77 -11.34
C ASN A 62 -5.66 6.58 -10.30
N LYS A 63 -5.68 7.47 -9.31
CA LYS A 63 -6.64 7.46 -8.19
C LYS A 63 -8.08 7.71 -8.63
N LYS A 64 -8.29 8.48 -9.70
CA LYS A 64 -9.64 8.82 -10.19
C LYS A 64 -10.28 7.62 -10.88
N ASP A 65 -9.51 6.96 -11.73
CA ASP A 65 -9.99 5.81 -12.51
C ASP A 65 -9.79 4.47 -11.81
N HIS A 66 -9.20 4.49 -10.62
CA HIS A 66 -8.80 3.32 -9.85
C HIS A 66 -8.03 2.32 -10.71
N SER A 67 -6.92 2.77 -11.29
CA SER A 67 -6.04 1.93 -12.09
C SER A 67 -4.56 2.10 -11.74
N ILE A 68 -3.79 1.05 -12.05
CA ILE A 68 -2.34 0.99 -11.93
C ILE A 68 -1.81 0.69 -13.33
N SER A 69 -0.75 1.39 -13.72
CA SER A 69 0.01 1.08 -14.95
C SER A 69 1.46 0.79 -14.61
N ASN A 70 2.09 -0.10 -15.38
CA ASN A 70 3.50 -0.43 -15.23
C ASN A 70 4.34 0.24 -16.34
N SER A 71 5.67 0.09 -16.28
CA SER A 71 6.58 0.69 -17.27
C SER A 71 6.40 0.14 -18.69
N ALA A 72 5.76 -1.03 -18.86
CA ALA A 72 5.40 -1.59 -20.15
C ALA A 72 4.12 -0.96 -20.76
N GLY A 73 3.45 -0.08 -20.03
CA GLY A 73 2.20 0.57 -20.47
C GLY A 73 0.97 -0.32 -20.32
N GLU A 74 1.08 -1.47 -19.64
CA GLU A 74 -0.06 -2.30 -19.28
C GLU A 74 -0.88 -1.57 -18.21
N ILE A 75 -2.17 -1.91 -18.09
CA ILE A 75 -3.09 -1.28 -17.14
C ILE A 75 -3.91 -2.35 -16.44
N MET A 76 -3.99 -2.26 -15.12
CA MET A 76 -4.91 -3.01 -14.27
C MET A 76 -5.82 -2.05 -13.53
N TYR A 77 -7.08 -2.41 -13.37
CA TYR A 77 -8.02 -1.73 -12.49
C TYR A 77 -7.93 -2.34 -11.09
N PHE A 78 -8.28 -1.54 -10.09
CA PHE A 78 -8.33 -2.01 -8.71
C PHE A 78 -9.56 -1.47 -7.98
N LYS A 79 -9.91 -2.14 -6.89
CA LYS A 79 -10.80 -1.59 -5.86
C LYS A 79 -10.29 -1.98 -4.48
N THR A 80 -10.63 -1.21 -3.47
CA THR A 80 -10.32 -1.53 -2.08
C THR A 80 -11.24 -2.60 -1.54
N VAL A 81 -10.72 -3.51 -0.72
CA VAL A 81 -11.48 -4.60 -0.11
C VAL A 81 -11.28 -4.57 1.39
N SER A 82 -12.36 -4.74 2.15
CA SER A 82 -12.29 -4.81 3.59
C SER A 82 -11.88 -6.21 4.05
N LYS A 83 -11.17 -6.33 5.17
CA LYS A 83 -10.67 -7.62 5.69
C LYS A 83 -11.79 -8.66 5.86
N LYS A 84 -12.99 -8.25 6.26
CA LYS A 84 -14.16 -9.13 6.45
C LYS A 84 -14.70 -9.72 5.15
N ASP A 85 -14.36 -9.11 4.01
CA ASP A 85 -14.81 -9.54 2.67
C ASP A 85 -13.74 -10.39 1.96
N LEU A 86 -12.60 -10.65 2.61
CA LEU A 86 -11.53 -11.48 2.05
C LEU A 86 -11.84 -12.97 2.27
N PRO A 87 -11.48 -13.85 1.30
CA PRO A 87 -11.46 -15.29 1.52
C PRO A 87 -10.58 -15.67 2.73
N SER A 88 -10.94 -16.75 3.44
CA SER A 88 -10.24 -17.16 4.67
C SER A 88 -8.73 -17.38 4.49
N SER A 89 -8.31 -17.95 3.35
CA SER A 89 -6.88 -18.13 3.02
C SER A 89 -6.16 -16.79 2.91
N THR A 90 -6.72 -15.85 2.15
CA THR A 90 -6.21 -14.49 1.98
C THR A 90 -6.19 -13.72 3.29
N SER A 91 -7.26 -13.81 4.09
CA SER A 91 -7.30 -13.17 5.41
C SER A 91 -6.28 -13.77 6.38
N GLY A 92 -6.02 -15.08 6.31
CA GLY A 92 -5.00 -15.73 7.14
C GLY A 92 -3.60 -15.20 6.84
N VAL A 93 -3.29 -14.96 5.57
CA VAL A 93 -2.05 -14.33 5.13
C VAL A 93 -1.97 -12.88 5.59
N LEU A 94 -3.07 -12.12 5.50
CA LEU A 94 -3.07 -10.74 5.98
C LEU A 94 -2.81 -10.66 7.48
N ASN A 95 -3.35 -11.61 8.27
CA ASN A 95 -3.07 -11.71 9.70
C ASN A 95 -1.58 -11.94 9.99
N SER A 96 -0.89 -12.76 9.20
CA SER A 96 0.55 -13.01 9.41
C SER A 96 1.42 -11.78 9.14
N LEU A 97 0.90 -10.76 8.47
CA LEU A 97 1.60 -9.51 8.17
C LEU A 97 1.31 -8.39 9.18
N GLU A 98 0.45 -8.60 10.19
CA GLU A 98 -0.03 -7.52 11.07
C GLU A 98 1.10 -6.75 11.77
N GLU A 99 2.12 -7.45 12.27
CA GLU A 99 3.27 -6.81 12.92
C GLU A 99 4.11 -5.98 11.93
N GLU A 100 4.29 -6.48 10.70
CA GLU A 100 5.02 -5.75 9.64
C GLU A 100 4.25 -4.49 9.18
N LEU A 101 2.92 -4.51 9.29
CA LEU A 101 2.04 -3.44 8.80
C LEU A 101 1.69 -2.41 9.88
N LYS A 102 2.00 -2.67 11.16
CA LYS A 102 1.56 -1.88 12.31
C LYS A 102 1.89 -0.40 12.21
N GLU A 103 3.08 -0.07 11.72
CA GLU A 103 3.58 1.31 11.60
C GLU A 103 3.42 1.86 10.17
N THR A 104 2.49 1.30 9.39
CA THR A 104 2.23 1.70 8.00
C THR A 104 0.77 2.10 7.79
N GLU A 105 0.55 3.09 6.93
CA GLU A 105 -0.78 3.34 6.38
C GLU A 105 -1.06 2.28 5.31
N ASN A 106 -2.09 1.47 5.50
CA ASN A 106 -2.23 0.26 4.69
C ASN A 106 -3.68 -0.10 4.39
N PHE A 107 -3.88 -0.69 3.21
CA PHE A 107 -5.18 -1.13 2.72
C PHE A 107 -5.04 -2.28 1.72
N THR A 108 -6.07 -3.11 1.62
CA THR A 108 -6.09 -4.24 0.68
C THR A 108 -6.81 -3.82 -0.60
N ILE A 109 -6.28 -4.25 -1.75
CA ILE A 109 -6.91 -4.11 -3.05
C ILE A 109 -7.14 -5.48 -3.69
N VAL A 110 -8.12 -5.55 -4.57
CA VAL A 110 -8.23 -6.59 -5.60
C VAL A 110 -8.04 -5.94 -6.96
N ILE A 111 -7.39 -6.64 -7.89
CA ILE A 111 -7.10 -6.13 -9.23
C ILE A 111 -7.76 -6.96 -10.33
N SER A 112 -7.98 -6.36 -11.50
CA SER A 112 -8.37 -7.06 -12.73
C SER A 112 -8.02 -6.22 -13.96
N SER A 113 -7.81 -6.87 -15.11
CA SER A 113 -7.64 -6.18 -16.40
C SER A 113 -8.93 -5.55 -16.92
N LYS A 114 -10.09 -5.93 -16.35
CA LYS A 114 -11.41 -5.39 -16.70
C LYS A 114 -12.15 -4.92 -15.44
N LYS A 115 -12.71 -3.70 -15.47
CA LYS A 115 -13.40 -3.11 -14.32
C LYS A 115 -14.56 -3.99 -13.83
N GLU A 116 -15.33 -4.53 -14.76
CA GLU A 116 -16.50 -5.38 -14.50
C GLU A 116 -16.15 -6.74 -13.86
N GLN A 117 -14.87 -7.13 -13.82
CA GLN A 117 -14.42 -8.40 -13.25
C GLN A 117 -13.79 -8.24 -11.85
N LEU A 118 -13.75 -7.02 -11.29
CA LEU A 118 -13.18 -6.78 -9.97
C LEU A 118 -13.93 -7.52 -8.84
N ASP A 119 -15.23 -7.72 -8.99
CA ASP A 119 -16.05 -8.42 -7.98
C ASP A 119 -15.82 -9.93 -7.96
N THR A 120 -15.34 -10.50 -9.07
CA THR A 120 -15.10 -11.94 -9.24
C THR A 120 -13.62 -12.30 -9.24
N SER A 121 -12.73 -11.32 -9.14
CA SER A 121 -11.28 -11.53 -9.12
C SER A 121 -10.81 -12.07 -7.76
N ASP A 122 -9.80 -12.92 -7.77
CA ASP A 122 -9.10 -13.45 -6.60
C ASP A 122 -7.67 -12.91 -6.45
N ALA A 123 -7.29 -11.92 -7.27
CA ALA A 123 -5.97 -11.30 -7.28
C ALA A 123 -5.87 -10.18 -6.22
N TYR A 124 -5.69 -10.58 -4.96
CA TYR A 124 -5.60 -9.67 -3.82
C TYR A 124 -4.17 -9.26 -3.47
N TYR A 125 -4.00 -7.98 -3.18
CA TYR A 125 -2.71 -7.39 -2.77
C TYR A 125 -2.90 -6.47 -1.58
N GLN A 126 -1.93 -6.50 -0.66
CA GLN A 126 -1.84 -5.53 0.42
C GLN A 126 -0.92 -4.38 0.01
N ILE A 127 -1.44 -3.15 0.09
CA ILE A 127 -0.67 -1.92 -0.08
C ILE A 127 -0.27 -1.43 1.31
N ALA A 128 1.01 -1.16 1.51
CA ALA A 128 1.55 -0.57 2.72
C ALA A 128 2.39 0.66 2.37
N LEU A 129 2.04 1.79 2.97
CA LEU A 129 2.68 3.08 2.76
C LEU A 129 3.42 3.48 4.04
N SER A 130 4.64 3.97 3.86
CA SER A 130 5.47 4.49 4.95
C SER A 130 6.15 5.78 4.52
N ASP A 131 6.83 6.44 5.47
CA ASP A 131 7.54 7.70 5.21
C ASP A 131 6.62 8.78 4.61
N GLY A 132 5.44 8.93 5.20
CA GLY A 132 4.41 9.87 4.74
C GLY A 132 3.88 9.57 3.34
N GLY A 133 3.92 8.31 2.90
CA GLY A 133 3.50 7.88 1.57
C GLY A 133 4.61 7.85 0.53
N LYS A 134 5.83 8.32 0.85
CA LYS A 134 6.98 8.32 -0.08
C LYS A 134 7.51 6.92 -0.38
N LYS A 135 7.20 5.93 0.45
CA LYS A 135 7.58 4.53 0.22
C LYS A 135 6.32 3.67 0.14
N ILE A 136 6.32 2.74 -0.81
CA ILE A 136 5.27 1.74 -0.99
C ILE A 136 5.87 0.34 -0.88
N ARG A 137 5.10 -0.57 -0.26
CA ARG A 137 5.26 -2.01 -0.40
C ARG A 137 3.95 -2.59 -0.93
N ILE A 138 4.03 -3.46 -1.95
CA ILE A 138 2.87 -4.15 -2.54
C ILE A 138 3.10 -5.65 -2.40
N ILE A 139 2.25 -6.29 -1.60
CA ILE A 139 2.43 -7.69 -1.19
C ILE A 139 1.29 -8.51 -1.77
N GLU A 140 1.59 -9.49 -2.60
CA GLU A 140 0.61 -10.46 -3.07
C GLU A 140 0.13 -11.33 -1.90
N LEU A 141 -1.19 -11.39 -1.70
CA LEU A 141 -1.77 -12.16 -0.61
C LEU A 141 -2.04 -13.62 -0.99
N ARG A 142 -1.94 -13.95 -2.28
CA ARG A 142 -2.16 -15.29 -2.81
C ARG A 142 -0.87 -16.12 -2.77
N ARG A 143 -0.86 -17.19 -1.96
CA ARG A 143 0.37 -17.99 -1.67
C ARG A 143 0.44 -19.37 -2.34
N ASN A 144 -0.58 -19.76 -3.09
CA ASN A 144 -0.79 -21.15 -3.52
C ASN A 144 -0.18 -21.51 -4.89
N HIS A 145 0.66 -20.65 -5.49
CA HIS A 145 1.11 -20.84 -6.88
C HIS A 145 2.62 -21.01 -7.08
N PHE A 146 3.43 -20.65 -6.09
CA PHE A 146 4.85 -21.00 -6.06
C PHE A 146 5.07 -22.20 -5.15
N ALA A 147 5.69 -23.26 -5.67
CA ALA A 147 5.97 -24.49 -4.92
C ALA A 147 6.84 -24.25 -3.66
N GLU A 148 7.66 -23.20 -3.68
CA GLU A 148 8.56 -22.82 -2.58
C GLU A 148 7.95 -21.75 -1.65
N GLY A 149 6.67 -21.41 -1.81
CA GLY A 149 5.99 -20.39 -0.98
C GLY A 149 6.39 -18.94 -1.28
N GLY A 150 7.08 -18.71 -2.41
CA GLY A 150 7.40 -17.38 -2.91
C GLY A 150 6.15 -16.56 -3.28
N PHE A 151 6.34 -15.27 -3.46
CA PHE A 151 5.27 -14.32 -3.77
C PHE A 151 5.83 -12.98 -4.24
N TYR A 152 5.00 -12.19 -4.92
CA TYR A 152 5.35 -10.82 -5.25
C TYR A 152 5.37 -9.92 -4.01
N ASP A 153 6.51 -9.28 -3.79
CA ASP A 153 6.76 -8.31 -2.73
C ASP A 153 7.57 -7.15 -3.31
N PHE A 154 6.86 -6.15 -3.82
CA PHE A 154 7.47 -4.98 -4.44
C PHE A 154 7.75 -3.92 -3.40
N SER A 155 8.95 -3.33 -3.46
CA SER A 155 9.32 -2.15 -2.68
C SER A 155 9.68 -1.00 -3.62
N GLY A 156 9.01 0.14 -3.46
CA GLY A 156 9.21 1.31 -4.31
C GLY A 156 9.23 2.63 -3.55
N LYS A 157 9.74 3.66 -4.22
CA LYS A 157 9.78 5.03 -3.73
C LYS A 157 9.16 5.99 -4.73
N ALA A 158 8.41 6.96 -4.22
CA ALA A 158 8.00 8.12 -4.99
C ALA A 158 9.17 9.12 -5.06
N GLU A 159 9.26 9.85 -6.17
CA GLU A 159 10.19 10.98 -6.32
C GLU A 159 9.71 12.23 -5.56
#